data_AF-A0A9D8L6U4-F1
#
_entry.id   AF-A0A9D8L6U4-F1
#
_cell.length_a   1.000
_cell.length_b   1.000
_cell.length_c   1.000
_cell.angle_alpha   90.00
_cell.angle_beta   90.00
_cell.angle_gamma   90.00
#
_symmetry.space_group_name_H-M   'P 1'
#
loop_
_entity.id
_entity.type
_entity.pdbx_description
1 polymer ?
#
loop_
_entity_poly.entity_id
_entity_poly.type
_entity_poly.pdbx_seq_one_letter_code
_entity_poly.pdbx_strand_id
1 'polypeptide(L)'
;RAEVAGGILAILDDPLFAAVFAPGSRAEVDIAGRVTLGMREYHVSGRIDRLAVLAERILIVDYKTNRPPPAELKDAPPAYVGQLALYRLLLARLYPGRRVEAALLWTEVPALMDVPGEAMDAALAAMTRS
;
A
#
# COMPACT_ATOMS: atom_id res chain seq x y z
N ARG A 1 10.89 21.69 13.72
CA ARG A 1 11.37 20.46 14.44
C ARG A 1 10.24 19.81 15.24
N ALA A 2 9.50 20.54 16.08
CA ALA A 2 8.32 20.00 16.79
C ALA A 2 7.21 19.50 15.85
N GLU A 3 6.98 20.20 14.72
CA GLU A 3 5.97 19.85 13.72
C GLU A 3 6.26 18.52 13.00
N VAL A 4 7.52 18.28 12.61
CA VAL A 4 7.97 17.01 12.03
C VAL A 4 7.83 15.86 13.04
N ALA A 5 8.18 16.10 14.31
CA ALA A 5 8.03 15.10 15.36
C ALA A 5 6.55 14.75 15.61
N GLY A 6 5.65 15.74 15.61
CA GLY A 6 4.20 15.52 15.76
C GLY A 6 3.61 14.71 14.61
N GLY A 7 4.00 14.99 13.36
CA GLY A 7 3.53 14.21 12.21
C GLY A 7 4.05 12.77 12.19
N ILE A 8 5.30 12.53 12.63
CA ILE A 8 5.83 11.17 12.78
C ILE A 8 5.05 10.40 13.86
N LEU A 9 4.75 11.03 15.01
CA LEU A 9 3.95 10.38 16.05
C LEU A 9 2.55 10.02 15.55
N ALA A 10 1.90 10.91 14.78
CA ALA A 10 0.61 10.63 14.19
C ALA A 10 0.62 9.40 13.25
N ILE A 11 1.70 9.19 12.48
CA ILE A 11 1.88 7.98 11.66
C ILE A 11 2.08 6.75 12.52
N LEU A 12 2.93 6.84 13.54
CA LEU A 12 3.25 5.71 14.41
C LEU A 12 2.05 5.25 15.25
N ASP A 13 1.17 6.19 15.60
CA ASP A 13 -0.05 5.96 16.37
C ASP A 13 -1.30 5.76 15.48
N ASP A 14 -1.13 5.67 14.16
CA ASP A 14 -2.25 5.49 13.23
C ASP A 14 -3.03 4.20 13.57
N PRO A 15 -4.35 4.28 13.84
CA PRO A 15 -5.11 3.13 14.35
C PRO A 15 -5.21 1.97 13.36
N LEU A 16 -5.05 2.24 12.05
CA LEU A 16 -5.12 1.23 11.02
C LEU A 16 -3.73 0.65 10.72
N PHE A 17 -2.72 1.52 10.64
CA PHE A 17 -1.41 1.17 10.09
C PHE A 17 -0.25 1.14 11.10
N ALA A 18 -0.43 1.52 12.36
CA ALA A 18 0.62 1.46 13.39
C ALA A 18 1.34 0.10 13.44
N ALA A 19 0.60 -0.98 13.18
CA ALA A 19 1.14 -2.34 13.18
C ALA A 19 2.24 -2.59 12.12
N VAL A 20 2.35 -1.78 11.05
CA VAL A 20 3.48 -1.86 10.12
C VAL A 20 4.79 -1.30 10.69
N PHE A 21 4.72 -0.57 11.80
CA PHE A 21 5.88 -0.05 12.53
C PHE A 21 6.20 -0.84 13.80
N ALA A 22 5.33 -1.77 14.21
CA ALA A 22 5.51 -2.59 15.40
C ALA A 22 6.49 -3.76 15.19
N PRO A 23 7.08 -4.30 16.29
CA PRO A 23 7.85 -5.53 16.23
C PRO A 23 7.05 -6.68 15.58
N GLY A 24 7.70 -7.45 14.70
CA GLY A 24 7.06 -8.52 13.93
C GLY A 24 6.54 -8.09 12.56
N SER A 25 6.48 -6.79 12.27
CA SER A 25 6.36 -6.32 10.89
C SER A 25 7.67 -6.57 10.13
N ARG A 26 7.58 -6.64 8.80
CA ARG A 26 8.71 -6.86 7.91
C ARG A 26 8.94 -5.61 7.06
N ALA A 27 10.20 -5.21 6.94
CA ALA A 27 10.63 -4.16 6.04
C ALA A 27 11.14 -4.77 4.73
N GLU A 28 11.04 -4.02 3.63
CA GLU A 28 11.68 -4.33 2.35
C GLU A 28 11.40 -5.77 1.86
N VAL A 29 10.13 -6.15 1.86
CA VAL A 29 9.70 -7.50 1.48
C VAL A 29 9.59 -7.63 -0.03
N ASP A 30 10.44 -8.47 -0.62
CA ASP A 30 10.31 -8.82 -2.03
C ASP A 30 9.00 -9.57 -2.30
N ILE A 31 8.34 -9.19 -3.40
CA ILE A 31 7.12 -9.81 -3.87
C ILE A 31 7.19 -10.03 -5.38
N ALA A 32 6.91 -11.26 -5.79
CA ALA A 32 6.84 -11.61 -7.20
C ALA A 32 5.73 -12.65 -7.45
N GLY A 33 5.12 -12.58 -8.62
CA GLY A 33 4.09 -13.52 -9.01
C GLY A 33 3.41 -13.16 -10.31
N ARG A 34 2.41 -13.95 -10.66
CA ARG A 34 1.57 -13.73 -11.83
C ARG A 34 0.15 -13.41 -11.38
N VAL A 35 -0.44 -12.40 -11.99
CA VAL A 35 -1.81 -11.96 -11.75
C VAL A 35 -2.55 -11.96 -13.07
N THR A 36 -3.68 -12.64 -13.15
CA THR A 36 -4.54 -12.62 -14.33
C THR A 36 -5.64 -11.58 -14.14
N LEU A 37 -5.71 -10.58 -15.01
CA LEU A 37 -6.78 -9.58 -15.05
C LEU A 37 -7.48 -9.67 -16.42
N GLY A 38 -8.75 -10.04 -16.41
CA GLY A 38 -9.49 -10.35 -17.65
C GLY A 38 -8.78 -11.45 -18.46
N MET A 39 -8.45 -11.15 -19.72
CA MET A 39 -7.75 -12.09 -20.62
C MET A 39 -6.21 -11.93 -20.60
N ARG A 40 -5.67 -11.05 -19.75
CA ARG A 40 -4.24 -10.71 -19.74
C ARG A 40 -3.58 -11.24 -18.46
N GLU A 41 -2.40 -11.83 -18.60
CA GLU A 41 -1.53 -12.17 -17.48
C GLU A 41 -0.48 -11.08 -17.27
N TYR A 42 -0.33 -10.64 -16.03
CA TYR A 42 0.63 -9.63 -15.59
C TYR A 42 1.69 -10.32 -14.74
N HIS A 43 2.96 -10.12 -15.11
CA HIS A 43 4.09 -10.47 -14.26
C HIS A 43 4.34 -9.30 -13.31
N VAL A 44 4.18 -9.56 -12.02
CA VAL A 44 4.40 -8.59 -10.96
C VAL A 44 5.71 -8.95 -10.28
N SER A 45 6.61 -7.98 -10.17
CA SER A 45 7.84 -8.07 -9.40
C SER A 45 8.07 -6.72 -8.74
N GLY A 46 8.40 -6.72 -7.46
CA GLY A 46 8.75 -5.51 -6.74
C GLY A 46 9.02 -5.78 -5.27
N ARG A 47 8.97 -4.71 -4.48
CA ARG A 47 9.36 -4.74 -3.08
C ARG A 47 8.41 -3.85 -2.30
N ILE A 48 7.86 -4.40 -1.22
CA ILE A 48 6.97 -3.71 -0.30
C ILE A 48 7.83 -3.09 0.81
N ASP A 49 7.71 -1.78 1.04
CA ASP A 49 8.53 -1.10 2.04
C ASP A 49 8.22 -1.56 3.46
N ARG A 50 6.94 -1.67 3.81
CA ARG A 50 6.50 -2.22 5.10
C ARG A 50 5.31 -3.17 4.94
N LEU A 51 5.39 -4.33 5.58
CA LEU A 51 4.37 -5.37 5.55
C LEU A 51 4.12 -5.90 6.96
N ALA A 52 2.89 -5.80 7.45
CA ALA A 52 2.45 -6.50 8.66
C ALA A 52 1.43 -7.58 8.29
N VAL A 53 1.65 -8.81 8.75
CA VAL A 53 0.71 -9.92 8.55
C VAL A 53 0.07 -10.23 9.90
N LEU A 54 -1.17 -9.78 10.08
CA LEU A 54 -1.96 -9.98 11.30
C LEU A 54 -2.91 -11.17 11.12
N ALA A 55 -3.65 -11.53 12.17
CA ALA A 55 -4.55 -12.67 12.16
C ALA A 55 -5.64 -12.56 11.07
N GLU A 56 -6.29 -11.40 10.97
CA GLU A 56 -7.43 -11.18 10.05
C GLU A 56 -7.11 -10.26 8.86
N ARG A 57 -5.98 -9.55 8.91
CA ARG A 57 -5.62 -8.59 7.88
C ARG A 57 -4.12 -8.54 7.62
N ILE A 58 -3.77 -8.02 6.45
CA ILE A 58 -2.42 -7.73 6.00
C ILE A 58 -2.37 -6.25 5.68
N LEU A 59 -1.36 -5.57 6.19
CA LEU A 59 -1.18 -4.14 6.02
C LEU A 59 0.06 -3.90 5.17
N ILE A 60 -0.09 -3.08 4.14
CA ILE A 60 0.98 -2.63 3.25
C ILE A 60 1.17 -1.13 3.47
N VAL A 61 2.40 -0.68 3.67
CA VAL A 61 2.74 0.74 3.53
C VAL A 61 3.90 0.87 2.54
N ASP A 62 3.73 1.77 1.58
CA ASP A 62 4.70 2.07 0.52
C ASP A 62 5.10 3.55 0.59
N TYR A 63 6.40 3.83 0.58
CA TYR A 63 6.96 5.14 0.86
C TYR A 63 7.14 5.93 -0.42
N LYS A 64 6.73 7.20 -0.40
CA LYS A 64 6.81 8.11 -1.53
C LYS A 64 7.52 9.41 -1.17
N THR A 65 8.25 9.94 -2.14
CA THR A 65 9.13 11.11 -2.01
C THR A 65 8.74 12.26 -2.93
N ASN A 66 7.52 12.23 -3.50
CA ASN A 66 7.06 13.25 -4.45
C ASN A 66 7.07 14.65 -3.82
N ARG A 67 7.39 15.67 -4.63
CA ARG A 67 7.47 17.07 -4.22
C ARG A 67 6.67 17.97 -5.18
N PRO A 68 5.61 18.65 -4.72
CA PRO A 68 4.92 18.43 -3.44
C PRO A 68 4.20 17.06 -3.42
N PRO A 69 3.93 16.47 -2.25
CA PRO A 69 3.04 15.32 -2.16
C PRO A 69 1.60 15.74 -2.52
N PRO A 70 0.79 14.85 -3.12
CA PRO A 70 -0.61 15.11 -3.37
C PRO A 70 -1.38 15.27 -2.05
N ALA A 71 -2.36 16.17 -2.04
CA ALA A 71 -3.20 16.40 -0.86
C ALA A 71 -4.27 15.32 -0.69
N GLU A 72 -4.75 14.75 -1.80
CA GLU A 72 -5.80 13.73 -1.82
C GLU A 72 -5.39 12.55 -2.70
N LEU A 73 -5.96 11.37 -2.41
CA LEU A 73 -5.66 10.15 -3.16
C LEU A 73 -5.96 10.27 -4.66
N LYS A 74 -7.00 11.02 -5.04
CA LYS A 74 -7.39 11.23 -6.45
C LYS A 74 -6.29 11.93 -7.27
N ASP A 75 -5.42 12.69 -6.60
CA ASP A 75 -4.32 13.44 -7.21
C ASP A 75 -3.01 12.64 -7.17
N ALA A 76 -2.97 11.50 -6.48
CA ALA A 76 -1.83 10.61 -6.47
C ALA A 76 -1.65 9.95 -7.85
N PRO A 77 -0.41 9.73 -8.32
CA PRO A 77 -0.17 9.01 -9.56
C PRO A 77 -0.91 7.66 -9.60
N PRO A 78 -1.76 7.40 -10.62
CA PRO A 78 -2.57 6.17 -10.67
C PRO A 78 -1.75 4.88 -10.61
N ALA A 79 -0.49 4.93 -11.05
CA ALA A 79 0.46 3.83 -10.97
C ALA A 79 0.71 3.36 -9.53
N TYR A 80 0.67 4.25 -8.53
CA TYR A 80 0.86 3.88 -7.12
C TYR A 80 -0.31 3.03 -6.60
N VAL A 81 -1.54 3.45 -6.90
CA VAL A 81 -2.74 2.68 -6.54
C VAL A 81 -2.76 1.34 -7.28
N GLY A 82 -2.43 1.35 -8.58
CA GLY A 82 -2.36 0.14 -9.39
C GLY A 82 -1.32 -0.87 -8.88
N GLN A 83 -0.15 -0.39 -8.46
CA GLN A 83 0.89 -1.23 -7.86
C GLN A 83 0.41 -1.89 -6.56
N LEU A 84 -0.16 -1.11 -5.63
CA LEU A 84 -0.70 -1.64 -4.39
C LEU A 84 -1.85 -2.64 -4.64
N ALA A 85 -2.68 -2.39 -5.64
CA ALA A 85 -3.75 -3.30 -6.03
C ALA A 85 -3.21 -4.65 -6.54
N LEU A 86 -2.13 -4.63 -7.33
CA LEU A 86 -1.45 -5.86 -7.79
C LEU A 86 -0.80 -6.62 -6.62
N TYR A 87 -0.16 -5.92 -5.69
CA TYR A 87 0.40 -6.53 -4.47
C TYR A 87 -0.70 -7.16 -3.61
N ARG A 88 -1.84 -6.47 -3.46
CA ARG A 88 -3.02 -7.02 -2.78
C ARG A 88 -3.47 -8.35 -3.38
N LEU A 89 -3.54 -8.47 -4.71
CA LEU A 89 -3.97 -9.73 -5.35
C LEU A 89 -2.99 -10.88 -5.08
N LEU A 90 -1.69 -10.61 -5.14
CA LEU A 90 -0.68 -11.63 -4.81
C LEU A 90 -0.75 -12.05 -3.33
N LEU A 91 -0.86 -11.09 -2.42
CA LEU A 91 -0.93 -11.37 -0.98
C LEU A 91 -2.22 -12.07 -0.58
N ALA A 92 -3.35 -11.71 -1.18
CA ALA A 92 -4.63 -12.39 -0.94
C ALA A 92 -4.58 -13.87 -1.34
N ARG A 93 -3.81 -14.22 -2.38
CA ARG A 93 -3.57 -15.61 -2.77
C ARG A 93 -2.67 -16.35 -1.79
N LEU A 94 -1.64 -15.68 -1.25
CA LEU A 94 -0.70 -16.26 -0.29
C LEU A 94 -1.32 -16.43 1.11
N TYR A 95 -2.27 -15.59 1.46
CA TYR A 95 -2.92 -15.59 2.77
C TYR A 95 -4.45 -15.58 2.64
N PRO A 96 -5.06 -16.73 2.27
CA PRO A 96 -6.50 -16.84 2.11
C PRO A 96 -7.25 -16.44 3.39
N GLY A 97 -8.35 -15.72 3.22
CA GLY A 97 -9.22 -15.28 4.32
C GLY A 97 -8.74 -14.04 5.08
N ARG A 98 -7.60 -13.44 4.70
CA ARG A 98 -7.13 -12.17 5.28
C ARG A 98 -7.41 -11.00 4.35
N ARG A 99 -7.98 -9.92 4.89
CA ARG A 99 -8.14 -8.67 4.14
C ARG A 99 -6.77 -8.03 3.91
N VAL A 100 -6.55 -7.40 2.75
CA VAL A 100 -5.32 -6.66 2.50
C VAL A 100 -5.66 -5.18 2.38
N GLU A 101 -5.09 -4.38 3.26
CA GLU A 101 -5.26 -2.93 3.37
C GLU A 101 -3.93 -2.25 3.07
N ALA A 102 -3.96 -1.07 2.48
CA ALA A 102 -2.75 -0.41 1.98
C ALA A 102 -2.80 1.11 2.20
N ALA A 103 -1.63 1.70 2.45
CA ALA A 103 -1.46 3.14 2.51
C ALA A 103 -0.17 3.59 1.82
N LEU A 104 -0.16 4.84 1.37
CA LEU A 104 1.02 5.55 0.92
C LEU A 104 1.55 6.42 2.08
N LEU A 105 2.84 6.32 2.37
CA LEU A 105 3.50 7.20 3.33
C LEU A 105 4.31 8.25 2.57
N TRP A 106 3.92 9.52 2.69
CA TRP A 106 4.67 10.63 2.15
C TRP A 106 5.77 11.01 3.14
N THR A 107 7.02 11.06 2.67
CA THR A 107 8.19 11.33 3.55
C THR A 107 8.53 12.81 3.66
N GLU A 108 8.13 13.62 2.67
CA GLU A 108 8.36 15.07 2.63
C GLU A 108 7.44 15.84 3.60
N VAL A 109 6.22 15.37 3.72
CA VAL A 109 5.28 15.75 4.78
C VAL A 109 4.91 14.43 5.42
N PRO A 110 5.24 14.17 6.70
CA PRO A 110 4.96 12.90 7.37
C PRO A 110 3.45 12.70 7.47
N ALA A 111 2.88 12.21 6.37
CA ALA A 111 1.46 12.02 6.17
C ALA A 111 1.23 10.61 5.62
N LEU A 112 0.29 9.92 6.23
CA LEU A 112 -0.19 8.64 5.77
C LEU A 112 -1.49 8.87 4.98
N MET A 113 -1.55 8.30 3.78
CA MET A 113 -2.69 8.38 2.90
C MET A 113 -3.23 6.97 2.68
N ASP A 114 -4.40 6.69 3.27
CA ASP A 114 -5.11 5.43 3.06
C ASP A 114 -5.44 5.23 1.58
N VAL A 115 -5.34 3.98 1.12
CA VAL A 115 -5.71 3.56 -0.24
C VAL A 115 -6.85 2.55 -0.11
N PRO A 116 -8.11 3.02 -0.14
CA PRO A 116 -9.27 2.16 0.08
C PRO A 116 -9.35 1.00 -0.91
N GLY A 117 -9.99 -0.08 -0.49
CA GLY A 117 -10.18 -1.28 -1.31
C GLY A 117 -10.85 -0.98 -2.65
N GLU A 118 -11.80 -0.07 -2.64
CA GLU A 118 -12.56 0.39 -3.81
C GLU A 118 -11.68 1.12 -4.81
N ALA A 119 -10.71 1.93 -4.34
CA ALA A 119 -9.76 2.61 -5.21
C ALA A 119 -8.82 1.61 -5.89
N MET A 120 -8.38 0.59 -5.15
CA MET A 120 -7.58 -0.51 -5.71
C MET A 120 -8.40 -1.35 -6.70
N ASP A 121 -9.67 -1.65 -6.41
CA ASP A 121 -10.56 -2.36 -7.34
C ASP A 121 -10.77 -1.57 -8.64
N ALA A 122 -11.01 -0.26 -8.53
CA ALA A 122 -11.14 0.63 -9.69
C ALA A 122 -9.87 0.66 -10.54
N ALA A 123 -8.68 0.67 -9.92
CA ALA A 123 -7.40 0.64 -10.62
C ALA A 123 -7.21 -0.66 -11.41
N LEU A 124 -7.53 -1.82 -10.82
CA LEU A 124 -7.48 -3.12 -11.52
C LEU A 124 -8.47 -3.17 -12.69
N ALA A 125 -9.67 -2.64 -12.50
CA ALA A 125 -10.68 -2.57 -13.55
C ALA A 125 -10.22 -1.69 -14.72
N ALA A 126 -9.51 -0.58 -14.45
CA ALA A 126 -8.94 0.28 -15.49
C ALA A 126 -7.85 -0.44 -16.30
N MET A 127 -6.97 -1.22 -15.64
CA MET A 127 -5.95 -2.02 -16.31
C MET A 127 -6.53 -3.10 -17.23
N THR A 128 -7.71 -3.62 -16.90
CA THR A 128 -8.39 -4.64 -17.73
C THR A 128 -8.98 -4.05 -19.01
N ARG A 129 -9.28 -2.74 -19.03
CA ARG A 129 -9.89 -2.04 -20.17
C ARG A 129 -8.87 -1.47 -21.17
N SER A 130 -7.59 -1.40 -20.79
CA SER A 130 -6.46 -0.99 -21.64
C SER A 130 -5.84 -2.17 -22.37
#